data_AF-A0A8T7IT37-F1
#
_entry.id   AF-A0A8T7IT37-F1
#
_cell.length_a   1.000
_cell.length_b   1.000
_cell.length_c   1.000
_cell.angle_alpha   90.00
_cell.angle_beta   90.00
_cell.angle_gamma   90.00
#
_symmetry.space_group_name_H-M   'P 1'
#
loop_
_entity.id
_entity.type
_entity.pdbx_description
1 polymer ?
#
loop_
_entity_poly.entity_id
_entity_poly.type
_entity_poly.pdbx_seq_one_letter_code
_entity_poly.pdbx_strand_id
1 'polypeptide(L)' 'GQRTEVSYPAMPVTIKTTEYPIVSQLPKSPEGSWQVTHSESGIAALCHNQEGELLGYCLSGSEIIQRAALTKQIGPTLA' A
#
# COMPACT_ATOMS: atom_id res chain seq x y z
N GLY A 1 19.94 29.80 7.01
CA GLY A 1 19.26 28.67 6.36
C GLY A 1 17.77 28.78 6.65
N GLN A 2 16.92 28.53 5.66
CA GLN A 2 15.47 28.65 5.80
C GLN A 2 14.88 27.25 5.99
N ARG A 3 13.98 27.10 6.98
CA ARG A 3 13.37 25.81 7.30
C ARG A 3 12.43 25.42 6.15
N THR A 4 12.75 24.34 5.45
CA THR A 4 11.94 23.79 4.36
C THR A 4 11.15 22.61 4.92
N GLU A 5 9.84 22.63 4.69
CA GLU A 5 8.94 21.54 5.09
C GLU A 5 9.12 20.34 4.15
N VAL A 6 9.04 19.13 4.70
CA VAL A 6 9.30 17.89 3.96
C VAL A 6 7.96 17.26 3.59
N SER A 7 7.72 17.10 2.28
CA SER A 7 6.57 16.38 1.75
C SER A 7 6.99 14.99 1.28
N TYR A 8 6.29 13.96 1.77
CA TYR A 8 6.49 12.57 1.39
C TYR A 8 5.31 12.06 0.58
N PRO A 9 5.51 11.68 -0.70
CA PRO A 9 4.46 11.03 -1.48
C PRO A 9 4.14 9.64 -0.91
N ALA A 10 3.15 8.95 -1.50
CA ALA A 10 2.88 7.55 -1.17
C ALA A 10 4.13 6.71 -1.49
N MET A 11 4.76 6.14 -0.46
CA MET A 11 6.02 5.41 -0.56
C MET A 11 5.83 3.95 -0.12
N PRO A 12 5.43 3.06 -1.04
CA PRO A 12 5.27 1.66 -0.73
C PRO A 12 6.61 1.01 -0.38
N VAL A 13 6.59 0.19 0.68
CA VAL A 13 7.74 -0.58 1.15
C VAL A 13 7.78 -1.91 0.41
N THR A 14 8.90 -2.20 -0.24
CA THR A 14 9.15 -3.49 -0.90
C THR A 14 10.04 -4.35 -0.01
N ILE A 15 9.52 -5.52 0.38
CA ILE A 15 10.23 -6.54 1.14
C ILE A 15 10.78 -7.55 0.12
N LYS A 16 12.11 -7.54 -0.04
CA LYS A 16 12.83 -8.38 -0.99
C LYS A 16 13.19 -9.71 -0.34
N THR A 17 12.26 -10.65 -0.44
CA THR A 17 12.41 -12.05 0.00
C THR A 17 12.60 -12.93 -1.23
N THR A 18 13.61 -13.79 -1.21
CA THR A 18 14.09 -14.57 -2.37
C THR A 18 12.99 -15.40 -3.03
N GLU A 19 12.14 -16.05 -2.24
CA GLU A 19 11.11 -16.98 -2.73
C GLU A 19 9.71 -16.36 -2.80
N TYR A 20 9.48 -15.24 -2.10
CA TYR A 20 8.13 -14.70 -1.95
C TYR A 20 8.14 -13.19 -1.67
N PRO A 21 8.34 -12.34 -2.70
CA PRO A 21 8.39 -10.89 -2.50
C PRO A 21 7.05 -10.36 -2.00
N ILE A 22 7.12 -9.29 -1.20
CA ILE A 22 5.95 -8.60 -0.64
C ILE A 22 6.10 -7.09 -0.85
N VAL A 23 5.02 -6.40 -1.22
CA VAL A 23 4.97 -4.94 -1.29
C VAL A 23 3.80 -4.44 -0.46
N SER A 24 4.03 -3.49 0.43
CA SER A 24 3.01 -2.96 1.33
C SER A 24 3.05 -1.43 1.39
N GLN A 25 1.87 -0.81 1.42
CA GLN A 25 1.65 0.59 1.73
C GLN A 25 0.67 0.65 2.89
N LEU A 26 1.13 1.16 4.03
CA LEU A 26 0.30 1.20 5.25
C LEU A 26 -0.65 2.41 5.21
N PRO A 27 -1.88 2.25 5.70
CA PRO A 27 -2.79 3.37 5.88
C PRO A 27 -2.26 4.31 6.97
N LYS A 28 -2.50 5.62 6.81
CA LYS A 28 -2.11 6.61 7.83
C LYS A 28 -2.90 6.48 9.13
N SER A 29 -4.16 6.07 9.00
CA SER A 29 -5.08 5.88 10.12
C SER A 29 -5.48 4.40 10.20
N PRO A 30 -5.61 3.83 11.40
CA PRO A 30 -6.02 2.44 11.58
C PRO A 30 -7.50 2.18 11.25
N GLU A 31 -8.29 3.20 10.93
CA GLU A 31 -9.74 3.10 10.73
C GLU A 31 -10.20 2.46 9.41
N GLY A 32 -9.38 1.59 8.83
CA GLY A 32 -9.69 0.88 7.59
C GLY A 32 -10.03 -0.60 7.81
N SER A 33 -10.97 -1.10 7.02
CA SER A 33 -11.29 -2.52 6.96
C SER A 33 -10.43 -3.22 5.92
N TRP A 34 -9.79 -4.32 6.32
CA TRP A 34 -8.94 -5.12 5.45
C TRP A 34 -9.75 -6.22 4.77
N GLN A 35 -9.69 -6.25 3.43
CA GLN A 35 -10.19 -7.33 2.61
C GLN A 35 -8.99 -8.11 2.07
N VAL A 36 -8.89 -9.39 2.45
CA VAL A 36 -7.78 -10.25 2.05
C VAL A 36 -8.29 -11.27 1.05
N THR A 37 -7.74 -11.23 -0.15
CA THR A 37 -8.01 -12.18 -1.23
C THR A 37 -6.80 -13.07 -1.41
N HIS A 38 -7.02 -14.38 -1.32
CA HIS A 38 -6.02 -15.39 -1.59
C HIS A 38 -6.21 -15.90 -3.03
N SER A 39 -5.15 -15.82 -3.84
CA SER A 39 -5.08 -16.42 -5.16
C SER A 39 -4.01 -17.51 -5.19
N GLU A 40 -4.07 -18.43 -6.17
CA GLU A 40 -3.01 -19.44 -6.34
C GLU A 40 -1.64 -18.80 -6.58
N SER A 41 -1.63 -17.58 -7.10
CA SER A 41 -0.45 -16.86 -7.54
C SER A 41 -0.04 -15.73 -6.58
N GLY A 42 -0.71 -15.54 -5.43
CA GLY A 42 -0.39 -14.48 -4.49
C GLY A 42 -1.46 -14.18 -3.45
N ILE A 43 -1.25 -13.10 -2.70
CA ILE A 43 -2.23 -12.55 -1.75
C ILE A 43 -2.35 -11.06 -2.05
N ALA A 44 -3.59 -10.60 -2.12
CA ALA A 44 -3.93 -9.18 -2.20
C ALA A 44 -4.75 -8.80 -0.97
N ALA A 45 -4.17 -7.98 -0.10
CA ALA A 45 -4.87 -7.38 1.03
C ALA A 45 -5.07 -5.89 0.76
N LEU A 46 -6.32 -5.44 0.66
CA LEU A 46 -6.70 -4.05 0.42
C LEU A 46 -7.40 -3.48 1.64
N CYS A 47 -6.98 -2.29 2.06
CA CYS A 47 -7.55 -1.58 3.20
C CYS A 47 -8.42 -0.44 2.71
N HIS A 48 -9.72 -0.48 2.99
CA HIS A 48 -10.67 0.56 2.59
C HIS A 48 -11.25 1.27 3.81
N ASN A 49 -11.53 2.56 3.68
CA ASN A 49 -12.34 3.29 4.66
C ASN A 49 -13.85 2.99 4.50
N GLN A 50 -14.69 3.58 5.36
CA GLN A 50 -16.15 3.43 5.28
C GLN A 50 -16.75 4.00 4.00
N GLU A 51 -16.07 4.95 3.35
CA GLU A 51 -16.48 5.58 2.09
C GLU A 51 -16.01 4.78 0.85
N GLY A 52 -15.26 3.70 1.04
CA GLY A 52 -14.74 2.84 -0.02
C GLY A 52 -13.40 3.28 -0.63
N GLU A 53 -12.75 4.30 -0.07
CA GLU A 53 -11.45 4.77 -0.52
C GLU A 53 -10.32 3.85 -0.04
N LEU A 54 -9.35 3.60 -0.92
CA LEU A 54 -8.19 2.79 -0.60
C LEU A 54 -7.21 3.57 0.29
N LEU A 55 -7.05 3.10 1.53
CA LEU A 55 -6.13 3.67 2.50
C LEU A 55 -4.74 3.03 2.43
N GLY A 56 -4.67 1.74 2.07
CA GLY A 56 -3.44 0.95 2.12
C GLY A 56 -3.60 -0.40 1.43
N TYR A 57 -2.48 -1.07 1.20
CA TYR A 57 -2.49 -2.41 0.62
C TYR A 57 -1.28 -3.23 1.07
N CYS A 58 -1.40 -4.55 0.98
CA CYS A 58 -0.29 -5.49 1.05
C CYS A 58 -0.46 -6.53 -0.05
N LEU A 59 0.52 -6.63 -0.94
CA LEU A 59 0.49 -7.49 -2.12
C LEU A 59 1.67 -8.45 -2.08
N SER A 60 1.46 -9.68 -2.49
CA SER A 60 2.51 -10.68 -2.58
C SER A 60 2.42 -11.49 -3.88
N GLY A 61 3.53 -12.11 -4.26
CA GLY A 61 3.60 -12.92 -5.47
C GLY A 61 3.25 -12.11 -6.73
N SER A 62 2.36 -12.65 -7.55
CA SER A 62 1.90 -12.02 -8.80
C SER A 62 1.05 -10.76 -8.60
N GLU A 63 0.38 -10.61 -7.46
CA GLU A 63 -0.48 -9.46 -7.15
C GLU A 63 0.33 -8.15 -7.02
N ILE A 64 1.64 -8.26 -6.83
CA ILE A 64 2.58 -7.12 -6.79
C ILE A 64 2.51 -6.26 -8.07
N ILE A 65 2.09 -6.81 -9.20
CA ILE A 65 1.91 -6.06 -10.47
C ILE A 65 0.93 -4.89 -10.28
N GLN A 66 -0.06 -5.04 -9.40
CA GLN A 66 -1.08 -4.02 -9.14
C GLN A 66 -0.57 -2.84 -8.30
N ARG A 67 0.63 -2.94 -7.68
CA ARG A 67 1.16 -1.91 -6.76
C ARG A 67 1.14 -0.51 -7.37
N ALA A 68 1.49 -0.37 -8.65
CA ALA A 68 1.60 0.94 -9.29
C ALA A 68 0.23 1.60 -9.51
N ALA A 69 -0.81 0.80 -9.76
CA ALA A 69 -2.17 1.30 -9.88
C ALA A 69 -2.72 1.70 -8.49
N LEU A 70 -2.47 0.86 -7.47
CA LEU A 70 -2.94 1.09 -6.11
C LEU A 70 -2.22 2.27 -5.44
N THR A 71 -0.90 2.45 -5.63
CA THR A 71 -0.16 3.61 -5.11
C THR A 71 -0.70 4.94 -5.65
N LYS A 72 -1.22 4.97 -6.88
CA LYS A 72 -1.82 6.19 -7.45
C LYS A 72 -3.15 6.57 -6.79
N GLN A 73 -3.85 5.61 -6.20
CA GLN A 73 -5.10 5.85 -5.49
C GLN A 73 -4.85 6.32 -4.05
N ILE A 74 -3.67 6.04 -3.50
CA ILE A 74 -3.31 6.41 -2.13
C ILE A 74 -2.67 7.80 -2.11
N GLY A 75 -3.17 8.67 -1.22
CA GLY A 75 -2.63 10.00 -0.99
C GLY A 75 -1.21 10.03 -0.40
N PRO A 76 -0.56 11.21 -0.36
CA PRO A 76 0.82 11.36 0.13
C PRO A 76 0.96 10.88 1.57
N THR A 77 2.05 10.21 1.95
CA THR A 77 2.31 9.71 3.32
C THR A 77 2.52 10.85 4.33
N LEU A 78 3.15 11.95 3.94
CA LEU A 78 3.27 13.17 4.74
C LEU A 78 3.07 14.35 3.80
N ALA A 79 2.09 15.20 4.10
CA ALA A 79 1.84 16.43 3.37
C ALA A 79 2.22 17.60 4.27
#